data_AF-A0ABD1JBG3-F1
#
_entry.id   AF-A0ABD1JBG3-F1
#
_cell.length_a   1.000
_cell.length_b   1.000
_cell.length_c   1.000
_cell.angle_alpha   90.00
_cell.angle_beta   90.00
_cell.angle_gamma   90.00
#
_symmetry.space_group_name_H-M   'P 1'
#
loop_
_entity.id
_entity.type
_entity.pdbx_description
1 polymer ?
#
loop_
_entity_poly.entity_id
_entity_poly.type
_entity_poly.pdbx_seq_one_letter_code
_entity_poly.pdbx_strand_id
1 'polypeptide(L)'
;MAIILHCIAVWLVILSCVALGLTDGMNSRYSLGDDLLLPYPPGSRHGSPHSHRHVRNCQPVFHGNVTHETWPAHNRSASPVATSRLFTSDVSDSWPQRRVSGHLTVVSEPLRTVSVLEPGGRGGCRQRSTAEVAETARLRGCLYAQNGGFFDTRLFDCFGNVVSDGEMVQDSGGVQNAQFGIRKDGTLVFGYLSEDDVREQENPFVQLISGVVWLLRNGQVYIKESMEAECDKTQKTGSFDRFVNVISGRTAVGHDAEGRLVLFHIDGKTGERGMNLYEVAEFLKSQGVINAINLDGGGSVTYVANGTLASYPTDECPAHSIWRCPRAVSTVLCVHEPLCHPHNCSGHGVCVQGDCQCHPGWQGPECANLVCQPSECGDHGVCTENGCACDAGWTGSDCRQACPLGLYGDGCNQTCRCANGGTCVDPVHGSCSCPAGFHGDLCDQECPLGFFGLSCLQRCQCAEKCSCDPGTGSCNATFRDDQNSTMHRGRLCVCFAYLCLLLWQPSTSSCEMSTFLRG
;
A
#
# COMPACT_ATOMS: atom_id res chain seq x y z
N MET A 1 21.43 -50.05 9.52
CA MET A 1 22.47 -49.14 10.06
C MET A 1 22.94 -48.09 9.05
N ALA A 2 23.17 -48.42 7.77
CA ALA A 2 23.69 -47.46 6.77
C ALA A 2 22.75 -46.28 6.44
N ILE A 3 21.42 -46.47 6.46
CA ILE A 3 20.43 -45.44 6.13
C ILE A 3 20.34 -44.34 7.21
N ILE A 4 20.50 -44.72 8.48
CA ILE A 4 20.47 -43.78 9.61
C ILE A 4 21.71 -42.87 9.57
N LEU A 5 22.87 -43.41 9.18
CA LEU A 5 24.11 -42.63 9.05
C LEU A 5 24.03 -41.59 7.92
N HIS A 6 23.36 -41.90 6.80
CA HIS A 6 23.14 -40.95 5.71
C HIS A 6 22.19 -39.82 6.10
N CYS A 7 21.10 -40.11 6.83
CA CYS A 7 20.19 -39.06 7.30
C CYS A 7 20.86 -38.10 8.30
N ILE A 8 21.74 -38.60 9.17
CA ILE A 8 22.48 -37.76 10.13
C ILE A 8 23.52 -36.88 9.42
N ALA A 9 24.21 -37.41 8.40
CA ALA A 9 25.17 -36.63 7.61
C ALA A 9 24.47 -35.50 6.82
N VAL A 10 23.31 -35.78 6.22
CA VAL A 10 22.51 -34.76 5.52
C VAL A 10 22.00 -33.70 6.48
N TRP A 11 21.54 -34.09 7.68
CA TRP A 11 21.12 -33.14 8.71
C TRP A 11 22.26 -32.26 9.22
N LEU A 12 23.47 -32.80 9.38
CA LEU A 12 24.64 -32.02 9.80
C LEU A 12 25.13 -31.05 8.71
N VAL A 13 25.01 -31.42 7.43
CA VAL A 13 25.30 -30.51 6.31
C VAL A 13 24.25 -29.41 6.20
N ILE A 14 22.96 -29.73 6.41
CA ILE A 14 21.89 -28.72 6.46
C ILE A 14 22.10 -27.80 7.68
N LEU A 15 22.47 -28.34 8.84
CA LEU A 15 22.76 -27.52 10.02
C LEU A 15 24.01 -26.64 9.83
N SER A 16 25.03 -27.12 9.12
CA SER A 16 26.21 -26.31 8.81
C SER A 16 25.93 -25.26 7.73
N CYS A 17 25.07 -25.56 6.75
CA CYS A 17 24.59 -24.58 5.78
C CYS A 17 23.65 -23.54 6.39
N VAL A 18 22.83 -23.91 7.38
CA VAL A 18 22.03 -22.96 8.17
C VAL A 18 22.92 -22.15 9.11
N ALA A 19 23.95 -22.75 9.72
CA ALA A 19 24.93 -22.03 10.54
C ALA A 19 25.81 -21.09 9.71
N LEU A 20 26.18 -21.47 8.48
CA LEU A 20 26.94 -20.63 7.53
C LEU A 20 26.04 -19.59 6.84
N GLY A 21 24.75 -19.89 6.65
CA GLY A 21 23.73 -18.95 6.16
C GLY A 21 23.23 -17.97 7.22
N LEU A 22 23.48 -18.25 8.51
CA LEU A 22 23.24 -17.34 9.63
C LEU A 22 24.49 -16.52 10.01
N THR A 23 25.65 -16.76 9.38
CA THR A 23 26.84 -15.90 9.53
C THR A 23 27.05 -14.94 8.37
N ASP A 24 26.17 -14.94 7.37
CA ASP A 24 26.20 -13.95 6.29
C ASP A 24 25.26 -12.78 6.64
N GLY A 25 25.76 -11.85 7.47
CA GLY A 25 24.98 -10.67 7.85
C GLY A 25 25.39 -9.93 9.12
N MET A 26 26.62 -10.07 9.64
CA MET A 26 27.13 -9.06 10.59
C MET A 26 27.46 -7.79 9.78
N ASN A 27 26.44 -6.94 9.68
CA ASN A 27 26.31 -5.76 8.84
C ASN A 27 27.55 -4.86 8.79
N SER A 28 28.26 -4.89 7.66
CA SER A 28 29.21 -3.85 7.24
C SER A 28 28.54 -2.55 6.77
N ARG A 29 27.22 -2.39 6.93
CA ARG A 29 26.41 -1.34 6.31
C ARG A 29 25.94 -0.20 7.24
N TYR A 30 26.10 -0.30 8.54
CA TYR A 30 25.57 0.73 9.46
C TYR A 30 26.64 1.73 9.85
N SER A 31 26.33 3.04 9.87
CA SER A 31 27.25 4.08 10.36
C SER A 31 27.60 3.87 11.85
N LEU A 32 28.78 4.35 12.27
CA LEU A 32 29.21 4.35 13.67
C LEU A 32 28.55 5.44 14.54
N GLY A 33 27.85 6.41 13.95
CA GLY A 33 27.21 7.50 14.69
C GLY A 33 28.20 8.40 15.42
N ASP A 34 29.40 8.61 14.87
CA ASP A 34 30.50 9.33 15.51
C ASP A 34 30.42 10.87 15.37
N ASP A 35 29.71 11.40 14.37
CA ASP A 35 29.48 12.84 14.21
C ASP A 35 28.14 13.28 14.84
N LEU A 36 28.10 13.34 16.18
CA LEU A 36 26.90 13.74 16.93
C LEU A 36 26.82 15.25 17.15
N LEU A 37 25.69 15.83 16.75
CA LEU A 37 25.37 17.24 16.93
C LEU A 37 24.07 17.39 17.74
N LEU A 38 24.22 17.40 19.07
CA LEU A 38 23.07 17.38 19.98
C LEU A 38 22.79 18.79 20.55
N PRO A 39 21.55 19.32 20.43
CA PRO A 39 21.18 20.59 21.06
C PRO A 39 21.12 20.48 22.59
N TYR A 40 20.66 19.33 23.08
CA TYR A 40 20.47 19.04 24.50
C TYR A 40 21.42 17.93 24.96
N PRO A 41 21.92 17.95 26.22
CA PRO A 41 22.83 16.92 26.71
C PRO A 41 22.22 15.51 26.66
N PRO A 42 23.01 14.44 26.42
CA PRO A 42 22.52 13.07 26.45
C PRO A 42 21.85 12.73 27.79
N GLY A 43 20.66 12.12 27.75
CA GLY A 43 19.90 11.74 28.94
C GLY A 43 19.12 12.88 29.61
N SER A 44 19.20 14.10 29.08
CA SER A 44 18.25 15.17 29.41
C SER A 44 17.00 15.09 28.55
N ARG A 45 15.91 15.72 28.99
CA ARG A 45 14.68 15.82 28.19
C ARG A 45 14.96 16.64 26.92
N HIS A 46 14.56 16.12 25.76
CA HIS A 46 14.63 16.88 24.51
C HIS A 46 13.59 18.00 24.51
N GLY A 47 14.02 19.21 24.15
CA GLY A 47 13.18 20.39 24.11
C GLY A 47 13.09 21.16 25.42
N SER A 48 12.56 22.38 25.34
CA SER A 48 12.39 23.25 26.51
C SER A 48 11.32 22.73 27.47
N PRO A 49 11.54 22.79 28.80
CA PRO A 49 10.48 22.54 29.77
C PRO A 49 9.48 23.70 29.89
N HIS A 50 9.73 24.82 29.21
CA HIS A 50 8.85 25.98 29.25
C HIS A 50 7.50 25.70 28.57
N SER A 51 6.43 26.24 29.15
CA SER A 51 5.10 26.16 28.53
C SER A 51 5.00 27.08 27.31
N HIS A 52 4.09 26.78 26.38
CA HIS A 52 3.77 27.67 25.25
C HIS A 52 3.46 29.11 25.68
N ARG A 53 2.77 29.29 26.82
CA ARG A 53 2.50 30.60 27.43
C ARG A 53 3.79 31.38 27.74
N HIS A 54 4.84 30.68 28.17
CA HIS A 54 6.13 31.32 28.43
C HIS A 54 6.75 31.85 27.14
N VAL A 55 6.78 31.03 26.08
CA VAL A 55 7.28 31.43 24.75
C VAL A 55 6.56 32.68 24.25
N ARG A 56 5.23 32.69 24.32
CA ARG A 56 4.41 33.85 23.94
C ARG A 56 4.70 35.10 24.77
N ASN A 57 4.96 34.96 26.06
CA ASN A 57 5.19 36.12 26.94
C ASN A 57 6.62 36.67 26.83
N CYS A 58 7.58 35.87 26.36
CA CYS A 58 8.98 36.25 26.23
C CYS A 58 9.38 36.65 24.80
N GLN A 59 8.52 36.43 23.80
CA GLN A 59 8.80 36.87 22.44
C GLN A 59 8.77 38.41 22.30
N PRO A 60 9.41 38.99 21.26
CA PRO A 60 9.34 40.42 20.99
C PRO A 60 7.90 40.94 20.85
N VAL A 61 7.64 42.11 21.44
CA VAL A 61 6.29 42.72 21.54
C VAL A 61 5.61 42.90 20.18
N PHE A 62 6.38 43.15 19.12
CA PHE A 62 5.83 43.37 17.77
C PHE A 62 5.18 42.12 17.15
N HIS A 63 5.43 40.92 17.70
CA HIS A 63 4.74 39.68 17.32
C HIS A 63 3.43 39.45 18.09
N GLY A 64 3.12 40.29 19.08
CA GLY A 64 1.91 40.19 19.89
C GLY A 64 1.77 38.84 20.59
N ASN A 65 0.61 38.20 20.43
CA ASN A 65 0.29 36.92 21.06
C ASN A 65 0.48 35.70 20.14
N VAL A 66 0.87 35.92 18.89
CA VAL A 66 1.00 34.87 17.89
C VAL A 66 2.44 34.36 17.87
N THR A 67 2.64 33.06 18.03
CA THR A 67 3.95 32.40 18.16
C THR A 67 4.36 31.61 16.94
N HIS A 68 3.59 31.68 15.85
CA HIS A 68 3.84 31.02 14.58
C HIS A 68 3.46 31.94 13.43
N GLU A 69 4.05 31.77 12.25
CA GLU A 69 3.65 32.44 11.03
C GLU A 69 2.92 31.45 10.12
N THR A 70 1.97 31.97 9.34
CA THR A 70 1.25 31.20 8.33
C THR A 70 1.45 31.80 6.95
N TRP A 71 1.48 30.95 5.93
CA TRP A 71 1.59 31.37 4.53
C TRP A 71 0.79 30.42 3.63
N PRO A 72 0.03 30.92 2.65
CA PRO A 72 -0.64 30.03 1.70
C PRO A 72 0.40 29.27 0.86
N ALA A 73 0.32 27.94 0.78
CA ALA A 73 1.18 27.18 -0.11
C ALA A 73 0.90 27.54 -1.57
N HIS A 74 1.95 27.55 -2.37
CA HIS A 74 1.83 27.66 -3.81
C HIS A 74 1.03 26.46 -4.36
N ASN A 75 0.04 26.74 -5.22
CA ASN A 75 -0.98 25.78 -5.65
C ASN A 75 -1.13 25.67 -7.17
N ARG A 76 -0.17 26.19 -7.94
CA ARG A 76 -0.18 26.09 -9.40
C ARG A 76 0.63 24.89 -9.83
N SER A 77 0.07 24.15 -10.78
CA SER A 77 0.68 22.99 -11.46
C SER A 77 1.81 23.42 -12.37
N ALA A 78 2.88 23.86 -11.73
CA ALA A 78 4.16 24.13 -12.35
C ALA A 78 4.90 22.79 -12.47
N SER A 79 5.11 22.34 -13.71
CA SER A 79 6.12 21.33 -13.99
C SER A 79 7.49 22.01 -14.03
N PRO A 80 8.52 21.48 -13.36
CA PRO A 80 8.53 20.25 -12.54
C PRO A 80 7.99 20.44 -11.10
N VAL A 81 7.56 19.34 -10.46
CA VAL A 81 7.09 19.29 -9.05
C VAL A 81 8.06 19.96 -8.10
N ALA A 82 9.35 19.66 -8.27
CA ALA A 82 10.43 20.28 -7.53
C ALA A 82 11.66 20.44 -8.41
N THR A 83 12.46 21.46 -8.11
CA THR A 83 13.77 21.68 -8.73
C THR A 83 14.84 21.72 -7.65
N SER A 84 15.84 20.87 -7.77
CA SER A 84 17.03 20.91 -6.89
C SER A 84 18.20 21.58 -7.59
N ARG A 85 18.89 22.47 -6.86
CA ARG A 85 20.13 23.13 -7.28
C ARG A 85 21.25 22.74 -6.33
N LEU A 86 22.29 22.13 -6.88
CA LEU A 86 23.58 22.00 -6.19
C LEU A 86 24.24 23.38 -6.15
N PHE A 87 24.71 23.79 -4.98
CA PHE A 87 25.50 25.00 -4.83
C PHE A 87 26.85 24.70 -4.19
N THR A 88 27.83 25.52 -4.54
CA THR A 88 29.11 25.59 -3.84
C THR A 88 29.38 27.06 -3.58
N SER A 89 29.46 27.43 -2.30
CA SER A 89 29.55 28.81 -1.87
C SER A 89 30.71 28.98 -0.90
N ASP A 90 31.37 30.13 -0.97
CA ASP A 90 32.36 30.50 0.03
C ASP A 90 31.63 31.20 1.18
N VAL A 91 31.57 30.54 2.34
CA VAL A 91 30.96 31.05 3.57
C VAL A 91 32.09 31.66 4.37
N SER A 92 32.13 33.00 4.41
CA SER A 92 32.59 33.82 5.55
C SER A 92 33.02 35.22 5.12
N ASP A 93 32.56 36.22 5.88
CA ASP A 93 33.10 37.59 6.00
C ASP A 93 34.35 37.67 6.91
N SER A 94 34.94 36.53 7.29
CA SER A 94 36.11 36.39 8.17
C SER A 94 37.09 35.30 7.69
N TRP A 95 38.38 35.59 7.79
CA TRP A 95 39.47 34.76 7.26
C TRP A 95 39.75 33.52 8.12
N PRO A 96 40.07 32.34 7.53
CA PRO A 96 40.04 32.02 6.10
C PRO A 96 38.62 31.69 5.60
N GLN A 97 38.33 32.01 4.33
CA GLN A 97 37.06 31.64 3.67
C GLN A 97 36.91 30.12 3.60
N ARG A 98 35.71 29.62 3.90
CA ARG A 98 35.40 28.18 3.91
C ARG A 98 34.46 27.86 2.77
N ARG A 99 34.87 26.95 1.89
CA ARG A 99 34.01 26.47 0.82
C ARG A 99 33.07 25.39 1.34
N VAL A 100 31.78 25.56 1.08
CA VAL A 100 30.74 24.60 1.46
C VAL A 100 29.94 24.19 0.24
N SER A 101 29.40 22.97 0.27
CA SER A 101 28.57 22.43 -0.82
C SER A 101 27.28 21.86 -0.25
N GLY A 102 26.19 22.07 -0.98
CA GLY A 102 24.88 21.67 -0.51
C GLY A 102 23.83 21.71 -1.61
N HIS A 103 22.60 21.40 -1.24
CA HIS A 103 21.45 21.38 -2.14
C HIS A 103 20.38 22.35 -1.64
N LEU A 104 19.79 23.08 -2.57
CA LEU A 104 18.59 23.87 -2.35
C LEU A 104 17.49 23.34 -3.27
N THR A 105 16.46 22.73 -2.68
CA THR A 105 15.33 22.16 -3.41
C THR A 105 14.12 23.05 -3.22
N VAL A 106 13.53 23.53 -4.33
CA VAL A 106 12.30 24.33 -4.33
C VAL A 106 11.15 23.46 -4.81
N VAL A 107 10.06 23.40 -4.04
CA VAL A 107 8.88 22.55 -4.27
C VAL A 107 7.67 23.43 -4.58
N SER A 108 7.04 23.18 -5.73
CA SER A 108 5.99 24.05 -6.28
C SER A 108 4.60 23.81 -5.70
N GLU A 109 4.20 22.57 -5.36
CA GLU A 109 2.88 22.26 -4.78
C GLU A 109 2.99 21.47 -3.47
N PRO A 110 3.43 22.10 -2.36
CA PRO A 110 3.77 21.38 -1.14
C PRO A 110 2.66 20.49 -0.59
N LEU A 111 1.40 20.96 -0.63
CA LEU A 111 0.25 20.22 -0.10
C LEU A 111 0.08 18.82 -0.71
N ARG A 112 0.39 18.65 -1.99
CA ARG A 112 0.18 17.39 -2.73
C ARG A 112 1.45 16.56 -2.89
N THR A 113 2.61 17.16 -2.67
CA THR A 113 3.91 16.61 -3.08
C THR A 113 4.91 16.46 -1.95
N VAL A 114 4.57 16.88 -0.73
CA VAL A 114 5.42 16.76 0.45
C VAL A 114 4.77 15.84 1.48
N SER A 115 5.53 14.86 1.94
CA SER A 115 5.17 13.99 3.05
C SER A 115 6.26 13.94 4.12
N VAL A 116 5.86 13.95 5.39
CA VAL A 116 6.69 13.54 6.51
C VAL A 116 6.54 12.04 6.65
N LEU A 117 7.64 11.29 6.55
CA LEU A 117 7.63 9.83 6.61
C LEU A 117 8.23 9.34 7.92
N GLU A 118 7.65 8.27 8.46
CA GLU A 118 8.22 7.49 9.56
C GLU A 118 9.40 6.61 9.06
N PRO A 119 10.37 6.26 9.95
CA PRO A 119 11.52 5.44 9.58
C PRO A 119 11.08 4.06 9.09
N GLY A 120 11.49 3.67 7.87
CA GLY A 120 11.18 2.35 7.32
C GLY A 120 9.70 2.13 6.97
N GLY A 121 8.86 3.16 7.08
CA GLY A 121 7.42 3.09 6.78
C GLY A 121 6.54 3.28 8.01
N ARG A 122 5.22 3.11 7.80
CA ARG A 122 4.18 3.41 8.80
C ARG A 122 4.38 2.59 10.09
N GLY A 123 4.31 3.28 11.23
CA GLY A 123 4.53 2.70 12.56
C GLY A 123 6.00 2.62 12.99
N GLY A 124 6.94 3.10 12.17
CA GLY A 124 8.38 3.12 12.48
C GLY A 124 8.72 3.86 13.78
N CYS A 125 8.04 4.98 14.06
CA CYS A 125 8.24 5.71 15.30
C CYS A 125 7.72 4.94 16.52
N ARG A 126 6.55 4.30 16.40
CA ARG A 126 5.98 3.48 17.49
C ARG A 126 6.87 2.28 17.83
N GLN A 127 7.56 1.73 16.83
CA GLN A 127 8.49 0.61 16.99
C GLN A 127 9.88 1.04 17.48
N ARG A 128 10.14 2.34 17.65
CA ARG A 128 11.47 2.87 17.99
C ARG A 128 12.54 2.37 17.02
N SER A 129 12.23 2.49 15.73
CA SER A 129 13.12 2.06 14.66
C SER A 129 13.83 3.25 14.04
N THR A 130 14.96 2.98 13.39
CA THR A 130 15.63 3.92 12.50
C THR A 130 15.87 3.25 11.16
N ALA A 131 15.94 4.05 10.10
CA ALA A 131 16.21 3.59 8.75
C ALA A 131 17.02 4.63 7.98
N GLU A 132 17.78 4.21 6.97
CA GLU A 132 18.43 5.18 6.10
C GLU A 132 17.38 5.98 5.31
N VAL A 133 17.69 7.26 5.03
CA VAL A 133 16.81 8.12 4.22
C VAL A 133 16.55 7.50 2.85
N ALA A 134 17.55 6.89 2.23
CA ALA A 134 17.41 6.26 0.91
C ALA A 134 16.44 5.06 0.93
N GLU A 135 16.42 4.28 2.00
CA GLU A 135 15.50 3.16 2.16
C GLU A 135 14.06 3.66 2.31
N THR A 136 13.83 4.57 3.24
CA THR A 136 12.50 5.17 3.50
C THR A 136 11.99 5.91 2.26
N ALA A 137 12.86 6.62 1.54
CA ALA A 137 12.51 7.36 0.33
C ALA A 137 12.04 6.46 -0.82
N ARG A 138 12.65 5.28 -0.98
CA ARG A 138 12.28 4.33 -2.05
C ARG A 138 10.88 3.77 -1.84
N LEU A 139 10.48 3.52 -0.59
CA LEU A 139 9.15 2.99 -0.26
C LEU A 139 8.01 3.91 -0.70
N ARG A 140 8.27 5.22 -0.82
CA ARG A 140 7.29 6.25 -1.21
C ARG A 140 7.60 6.92 -2.54
N GLY A 141 8.58 6.42 -3.30
CA GLY A 141 8.92 6.96 -4.62
C GLY A 141 9.34 8.43 -4.58
N CYS A 142 10.08 8.86 -3.55
CA CYS A 142 10.50 10.25 -3.42
C CYS A 142 11.46 10.66 -4.55
N LEU A 143 11.15 11.77 -5.21
CA LEU A 143 12.03 12.48 -6.15
C LEU A 143 13.24 13.05 -5.40
N TYR A 144 12.98 13.70 -4.27
CA TYR A 144 14.00 14.20 -3.36
C TYR A 144 13.62 13.87 -1.93
N ALA A 145 14.60 13.52 -1.09
CA ALA A 145 14.37 13.29 0.32
C ALA A 145 15.56 13.77 1.15
N GLN A 146 15.28 14.25 2.35
CA GLN A 146 16.29 14.57 3.36
C GLN A 146 15.88 14.04 4.73
N ASN A 147 16.83 13.89 5.64
CA ASN A 147 16.50 13.56 7.03
C ASN A 147 15.59 14.64 7.63
N GLY A 148 14.70 14.21 8.53
CA GLY A 148 13.67 15.04 9.14
C GLY A 148 14.03 15.50 10.55
N GLY A 149 13.14 15.20 11.49
CA GLY A 149 13.23 15.63 12.88
C GLY A 149 14.28 14.87 13.69
N PHE A 150 14.52 15.37 14.90
CA PHE A 150 15.44 14.77 15.86
C PHE A 150 14.87 13.46 16.44
N PHE A 151 15.76 12.67 17.03
CA PHE A 151 15.42 11.41 17.69
C PHE A 151 16.43 11.08 18.79
N ASP A 152 16.06 10.16 19.70
CA ASP A 152 17.01 9.65 20.69
C ASP A 152 18.01 8.71 20.00
N THR A 153 19.28 9.08 19.94
CA THR A 153 20.31 8.28 19.25
C THR A 153 20.65 6.97 19.96
N ARG A 154 20.10 6.71 21.14
CA ARG A 154 20.29 5.47 21.91
C ARG A 154 19.02 4.62 21.99
N LEU A 155 17.87 5.27 22.20
CA LEU A 155 16.57 4.60 22.34
C LEU A 155 15.76 4.57 21.05
N PHE A 156 16.16 5.35 20.05
CA PHE A 156 15.51 5.47 18.74
C PHE A 156 14.06 5.98 18.79
N ASP A 157 13.67 6.59 19.91
CA ASP A 157 12.41 7.31 20.04
C ASP A 157 12.43 8.55 19.13
N CYS A 158 11.39 8.72 18.32
CA CYS A 158 11.16 9.97 17.58
C CYS A 158 10.91 11.12 18.57
N PHE A 159 11.28 12.36 18.21
CA PHE A 159 11.04 13.55 19.05
C PHE A 159 10.10 14.56 18.41
N GLY A 160 9.46 15.35 19.27
CA GLY A 160 8.55 16.42 18.87
C GLY A 160 7.22 15.93 18.34
N ASN A 161 6.45 16.86 17.77
CA ASN A 161 5.23 16.54 17.06
C ASN A 161 5.55 15.97 15.68
N VAL A 162 4.86 14.88 15.32
CA VAL A 162 4.95 14.23 14.02
C VAL A 162 3.55 13.91 13.52
N VAL A 163 3.18 14.47 12.36
CA VAL A 163 1.99 14.12 11.60
C VAL A 163 2.43 13.68 10.21
N SER A 164 2.01 12.48 9.81
CA SER A 164 2.39 11.83 8.55
C SER A 164 1.13 11.52 7.77
N ASP A 165 0.96 12.16 6.60
CA ASP A 165 -0.20 11.97 5.71
C ASP A 165 -1.56 12.11 6.43
N GLY A 166 -1.67 13.07 7.35
CA GLY A 166 -2.87 13.34 8.15
C GLY A 166 -3.03 12.48 9.41
N GLU A 167 -2.13 11.53 9.65
CA GLU A 167 -2.14 10.72 10.87
C GLU A 167 -1.20 11.30 11.94
N MET A 168 -1.73 11.53 13.15
CA MET A 168 -0.93 11.89 14.31
C MET A 168 -0.07 10.69 14.73
N VAL A 169 1.23 10.74 14.41
CA VAL A 169 2.20 9.69 14.75
C VAL A 169 2.71 9.89 16.17
N GLN A 170 3.03 11.14 16.52
CA GLN A 170 3.57 11.50 17.83
C GLN A 170 3.13 12.90 18.24
N ASP A 171 2.65 13.00 19.48
CA ASP A 171 2.36 14.25 20.15
C ASP A 171 3.42 14.49 21.22
N SER A 172 4.06 15.65 21.20
CA SER A 172 5.09 16.01 22.16
C SER A 172 4.56 16.40 23.53
N GLY A 173 3.25 16.58 23.70
CA GLY A 173 2.64 17.09 24.94
C GLY A 173 2.99 18.55 25.20
N GLY A 174 3.06 19.36 24.14
CA GLY A 174 3.32 20.79 24.22
C GLY A 174 4.78 21.20 24.42
N VAL A 175 5.74 20.34 24.06
CA VAL A 175 7.17 20.71 24.08
C VAL A 175 7.43 21.82 23.07
N GLN A 176 8.13 22.86 23.51
CA GLN A 176 8.35 24.07 22.74
C GLN A 176 9.67 23.98 21.96
N ASN A 177 9.54 23.55 20.71
CA ASN A 177 10.57 23.57 19.68
C ASN A 177 10.00 24.14 18.38
N ALA A 178 10.86 24.57 17.48
CA ALA A 178 10.45 25.09 16.18
C ALA A 178 9.77 23.99 15.34
N GLN A 179 8.63 24.30 14.73
CA GLN A 179 7.81 23.34 13.97
C GLN A 179 7.55 23.84 12.56
N PHE A 180 7.43 22.89 11.64
CA PHE A 180 6.96 23.10 10.28
C PHE A 180 5.79 22.15 10.05
N GLY A 181 4.69 22.68 9.54
CA GLY A 181 3.56 21.86 9.12
C GLY A 181 2.81 22.42 7.92
N ILE A 182 2.03 21.55 7.30
CA ILE A 182 1.09 21.88 6.23
C ILE A 182 -0.29 21.49 6.74
N ARG A 183 -1.24 22.43 6.70
CA ARG A 183 -2.64 22.19 7.05
C ARG A 183 -3.43 21.67 5.86
N LYS A 184 -4.61 21.10 6.13
CA LYS A 184 -5.48 20.48 5.14
C LYS A 184 -5.89 21.43 4.00
N ASP A 185 -6.00 22.72 4.27
CA ASP A 185 -6.29 23.77 3.27
C ASP A 185 -5.06 24.22 2.46
N GLY A 186 -3.86 23.68 2.74
CA GLY A 186 -2.61 24.11 2.12
C GLY A 186 -1.90 25.24 2.84
N THR A 187 -2.34 25.66 4.02
CA THR A 187 -1.61 26.66 4.81
C THR A 187 -0.30 26.07 5.33
N LEU A 188 0.83 26.68 4.98
CA LEU A 188 2.14 26.42 5.58
C LEU A 188 2.22 27.10 6.94
N VAL A 189 2.74 26.42 7.95
CA VAL A 189 2.87 26.92 9.31
C VAL A 189 4.31 26.74 9.79
N PHE A 190 4.91 27.81 10.31
CA PHE A 190 6.26 27.80 10.87
C PHE A 190 6.29 28.48 12.25
N GLY A 191 6.94 27.87 13.23
CA GLY A 191 7.18 28.49 14.54
C GLY A 191 6.80 27.60 15.72
N TYR A 192 6.27 28.20 16.79
CA TYR A 192 5.93 27.49 18.03
C TYR A 192 4.44 27.27 18.17
N LEU A 193 4.06 26.02 18.38
CA LEU A 193 2.67 25.58 18.48
C LEU A 193 2.35 25.08 19.90
N SER A 194 1.13 25.37 20.34
CA SER A 194 0.56 24.75 21.53
C SER A 194 0.01 23.35 21.21
N GLU A 195 -0.28 22.57 22.24
CA GLU A 195 -0.94 21.26 22.08
C GLU A 195 -2.33 21.40 21.44
N ASP A 196 -3.05 22.49 21.74
CA ASP A 196 -4.35 22.78 21.15
C ASP A 196 -4.24 23.12 19.65
N ASP A 197 -3.22 23.89 19.26
CA ASP A 197 -2.96 24.20 17.84
C ASP A 197 -2.69 22.94 17.02
N VAL A 198 -1.96 21.98 17.62
CA VAL A 198 -1.58 20.71 16.97
C VAL A 198 -2.77 19.76 16.86
N ARG A 199 -3.70 19.81 17.82
CA ARG A 199 -4.89 18.93 17.89
C ARG A 199 -6.14 19.51 17.23
N GLU A 200 -6.02 20.66 16.59
CA GLU A 200 -7.12 21.32 15.91
C GLU A 200 -7.78 20.40 14.86
N GLN A 201 -9.11 20.32 14.88
CA GLN A 201 -9.88 19.41 14.03
C GLN A 201 -10.52 20.08 12.81
N GLU A 202 -10.68 21.41 12.82
CA GLU A 202 -11.35 22.14 11.73
C GLU A 202 -10.46 22.21 10.49
N ASN A 203 -9.21 22.64 10.67
CA ASN A 203 -8.18 22.63 9.63
C ASN A 203 -6.93 21.90 10.13
N PRO A 204 -6.98 20.55 10.24
CA PRO A 204 -5.91 19.78 10.87
C PRO A 204 -4.62 19.82 10.05
N PHE A 205 -3.51 19.54 10.70
CA PHE A 205 -2.25 19.28 10.00
C PHE A 205 -2.35 17.99 9.19
N VAL A 206 -1.93 18.04 7.93
CA VAL A 206 -1.70 16.86 7.08
C VAL A 206 -0.24 16.43 7.11
N GLN A 207 0.68 17.37 7.35
CA GLN A 207 2.09 17.10 7.59
C GLN A 207 2.55 17.97 8.77
N LEU A 208 3.32 17.41 9.70
CA LEU A 208 3.91 18.16 10.80
C LEU A 208 5.22 17.51 11.23
N ILE A 209 6.25 18.31 11.41
CA ILE A 209 7.56 17.86 11.90
C ILE A 209 8.17 18.93 12.80
N SER A 210 8.89 18.48 13.82
CA SER A 210 9.58 19.35 14.77
C SER A 210 11.07 19.35 14.52
N GLY A 211 11.65 20.55 14.49
CA GLY A 211 13.08 20.80 14.47
C GLY A 211 13.57 21.38 15.78
N VAL A 212 14.71 22.08 15.74
CA VAL A 212 15.26 22.85 16.87
C VAL A 212 15.87 24.12 16.29
N VAL A 213 15.49 25.27 16.83
CA VAL A 213 15.79 26.64 16.35
C VAL A 213 14.94 27.07 15.14
N TRP A 214 14.21 28.17 15.32
CA TRP A 214 13.55 28.91 14.25
C TRP A 214 14.56 29.90 13.64
N LEU A 215 15.02 29.60 12.41
CA LEU A 215 16.09 30.33 11.74
C LEU A 215 15.65 31.71 11.25
N LEU A 216 14.53 31.75 10.53
CA LEU A 216 14.00 32.97 9.91
C LEU A 216 12.54 33.15 10.27
N ARG A 217 12.16 34.34 10.74
CA ARG A 217 10.78 34.77 10.96
C ARG A 217 10.50 36.04 10.16
N ASN A 218 9.55 35.98 9.22
CA ASN A 218 9.19 37.09 8.33
C ASN A 218 10.41 37.78 7.68
N GLY A 219 11.33 36.96 7.15
CA GLY A 219 12.53 37.40 6.43
C GLY A 219 13.67 37.93 7.32
N GLN A 220 13.56 37.79 8.65
CA GLN A 220 14.59 38.20 9.60
C GLN A 220 15.16 37.01 10.37
N VAL A 221 16.46 37.07 10.69
CA VAL A 221 17.13 36.07 11.53
C VAL A 221 16.52 36.07 12.93
N TYR A 222 16.10 34.90 13.42
CA TYR A 222 15.32 34.72 14.65
C TYR A 222 15.98 33.74 15.65
N ILE A 223 17.29 33.52 15.50
CA ILE A 223 18.04 32.54 16.29
C ILE A 223 18.14 32.94 17.77
N LYS A 224 18.33 34.23 18.06
CA LYS A 224 18.49 34.70 19.45
C LYS A 224 17.21 34.46 20.24
N GLU A 225 16.07 34.82 19.66
CA GLU A 225 14.74 34.61 20.21
C GLU A 225 14.45 33.11 20.36
N SER A 226 14.89 32.29 19.39
CA SER A 226 14.76 30.83 19.49
C SER A 226 15.56 30.24 20.64
N MET A 227 16.78 30.74 20.88
CA MET A 227 17.58 30.35 22.05
C MET A 227 16.89 30.71 23.37
N GLU A 228 16.03 31.73 23.41
CA GLU A 228 15.27 32.06 24.61
C GLU A 228 13.99 31.22 24.76
N ALA A 229 13.36 30.84 23.65
CA ALA A 229 12.16 30.01 23.65
C ALA A 229 12.46 28.51 23.92
N GLU A 230 13.52 27.98 23.31
CA GLU A 230 13.79 26.54 23.22
C GLU A 230 14.83 26.03 24.22
N CYS A 231 15.40 26.92 25.03
CA CYS A 231 16.45 26.59 26.01
C CYS A 231 16.04 27.01 27.43
N ASP A 232 16.36 26.17 28.41
CA ASP A 232 16.25 26.53 29.82
C ASP A 232 17.34 27.56 30.19
N LYS A 233 17.03 28.49 31.08
CA LYS A 233 17.95 29.54 31.56
C LYS A 233 19.26 28.97 32.12
N THR A 234 19.26 27.71 32.58
CA THR A 234 20.44 27.00 33.10
C THR A 234 21.37 26.46 32.01
N GLN A 235 20.88 26.30 30.77
CA GLN A 235 21.64 25.76 29.62
C GLN A 235 22.14 26.83 28.65
N LYS A 236 21.82 28.11 28.89
CA LYS A 236 22.22 29.25 28.04
C LYS A 236 23.73 29.43 27.87
N THR A 237 24.56 28.80 28.70
CA THR A 237 26.04 28.83 28.60
C THR A 237 26.67 27.46 28.26
N GLY A 238 25.86 26.49 27.80
CA GLY A 238 26.24 25.08 27.66
C GLY A 238 26.11 24.49 26.25
N SER A 239 25.52 23.29 26.15
CA SER A 239 25.41 22.52 24.90
C SER A 239 24.61 23.21 23.80
N PHE A 240 23.57 23.96 24.16
CA PHE A 240 22.69 24.62 23.19
C PHE A 240 23.41 25.75 22.44
N ASP A 241 24.22 26.55 23.15
CA ASP A 241 25.05 27.59 22.54
C ASP A 241 26.08 26.98 21.58
N ARG A 242 26.75 25.89 22.00
CA ARG A 242 27.63 25.12 21.11
C ARG A 242 26.88 24.61 19.89
N PHE A 243 25.68 24.06 20.05
CA PHE A 243 24.87 23.55 18.94
C PHE A 243 24.54 24.65 17.92
N VAL A 244 24.27 25.88 18.37
CA VAL A 244 23.98 27.02 17.49
C VAL A 244 25.25 27.51 16.77
N ASN A 245 26.35 27.66 17.51
CA ASN A 245 27.55 28.34 17.03
C ASN A 245 28.57 27.43 16.32
N VAL A 246 28.53 26.11 16.58
CA VAL A 246 29.46 25.16 15.95
C VAL A 246 29.10 24.96 14.48
N ILE A 247 30.12 24.96 13.62
CA ILE A 247 29.95 24.56 12.22
C ILE A 247 29.71 23.05 12.15
N SER A 248 28.77 22.64 11.31
CA SER A 248 28.51 21.22 11.03
C SER A 248 27.71 21.09 9.73
N GLY A 249 27.40 19.86 9.31
CA GLY A 249 26.33 19.63 8.36
C GLY A 249 24.99 20.06 8.97
N ARG A 250 24.11 20.64 8.15
CA ARG A 250 22.79 21.13 8.56
C ARG A 250 21.73 20.80 7.52
N THR A 251 20.50 20.59 7.97
CA THR A 251 19.32 20.62 7.12
C THR A 251 18.30 21.62 7.66
N ALA A 252 17.50 22.17 6.76
CA ALA A 252 16.44 23.10 7.11
C ALA A 252 15.27 22.95 6.14
N VAL A 253 14.11 23.44 6.58
CA VAL A 253 12.91 23.58 5.75
C VAL A 253 12.35 24.98 5.95
N GLY A 254 11.93 25.61 4.86
CA GLY A 254 11.36 26.95 4.85
C GLY A 254 10.45 27.18 3.66
N HIS A 255 10.06 28.44 3.42
CA HIS A 255 9.31 28.82 2.23
C HIS A 255 9.73 30.20 1.71
N ASP A 256 9.49 30.45 0.42
CA ASP A 256 9.67 31.76 -0.19
C ASP A 256 8.38 32.60 -0.18
N ALA A 257 8.45 33.81 -0.75
CA ALA A 257 7.32 34.73 -0.82
C ALA A 257 6.15 34.21 -1.68
N GLU A 258 6.41 33.32 -2.64
CA GLU A 258 5.38 32.70 -3.48
C GLU A 258 4.67 31.53 -2.78
N GLY A 259 5.14 31.12 -1.60
CA GLY A 259 4.59 29.96 -0.87
C GLY A 259 5.12 28.61 -1.39
N ARG A 260 6.23 28.61 -2.14
CA ARG A 260 6.93 27.37 -2.51
C ARG A 260 7.76 26.90 -1.32
N LEU A 261 7.80 25.59 -1.08
CA LEU A 261 8.61 25.04 0.00
C LEU A 261 10.08 24.98 -0.42
N VAL A 262 10.98 25.28 0.50
CA VAL A 262 12.42 25.28 0.29
C VAL A 262 13.05 24.29 1.25
N LEU A 263 13.66 23.24 0.70
CA LEU A 263 14.48 22.29 1.46
C LEU A 263 15.95 22.64 1.28
N PHE A 264 16.64 22.79 2.40
CA PHE A 264 18.05 23.12 2.42
C PHE A 264 18.84 22.01 3.07
N HIS A 265 19.95 21.66 2.44
CA HIS A 265 20.90 20.67 2.92
C HIS A 265 22.31 21.20 2.68
N ILE A 266 23.20 21.02 3.65
CA ILE A 266 24.62 21.30 3.50
C ILE A 266 25.49 20.23 4.13
N ASP A 267 26.46 19.74 3.37
CA ASP A 267 27.46 18.80 3.87
C ASP A 267 28.38 19.48 4.87
N GLY A 268 28.78 18.76 5.92
CA GLY A 268 29.69 19.27 6.92
C GLY A 268 29.93 18.29 8.05
N LYS A 269 31.05 18.46 8.76
CA LYS A 269 31.44 17.64 9.91
C LYS A 269 31.56 18.54 11.13
N THR A 270 30.99 18.13 12.26
CA THR A 270 30.90 18.99 13.45
C THR A 270 32.28 19.47 13.91
N GLY A 271 32.45 20.79 13.98
CA GLY A 271 33.69 21.45 14.38
C GLY A 271 34.76 21.57 13.29
N GLU A 272 34.52 21.03 12.09
CA GLU A 272 35.51 21.00 11.00
C GLU A 272 35.00 21.65 9.70
N ARG A 273 33.80 21.27 9.24
CA ARG A 273 33.23 21.67 7.94
C ARG A 273 31.74 21.97 8.04
N GLY A 274 31.21 22.73 7.08
CA GLY A 274 29.78 23.09 7.01
C GLY A 274 29.51 24.49 7.55
N MET A 275 28.33 24.71 8.13
CA MET A 275 27.87 26.02 8.57
C MET A 275 27.33 25.98 9.99
N ASN A 276 27.47 27.10 10.71
CA ASN A 276 26.72 27.32 11.94
C ASN A 276 25.31 27.85 11.61
N LEU A 277 24.42 27.94 12.60
CA LEU A 277 23.02 28.31 12.33
C LEU A 277 22.86 29.75 11.85
N TYR A 278 23.71 30.69 12.30
CA TYR A 278 23.67 32.08 11.84
C TYR A 278 24.02 32.19 10.36
N GLU A 279 25.06 31.47 9.92
CA GLU A 279 25.45 31.41 8.52
C GLU A 279 24.33 30.79 7.67
N VAL A 280 23.67 29.72 8.16
CA VAL A 280 22.54 29.10 7.45
C VAL A 280 21.37 30.08 7.31
N ALA A 281 21.02 30.79 8.38
CA ALA A 281 19.93 31.75 8.36
C ALA A 281 20.21 32.90 7.36
N GLU A 282 21.41 33.48 7.36
CA GLU A 282 21.79 34.52 6.39
C GLU A 282 21.83 33.99 4.95
N PHE A 283 22.31 32.76 4.73
CA PHE A 283 22.26 32.13 3.42
C PHE A 283 20.82 31.97 2.93
N LEU A 284 19.93 31.39 3.73
CA LEU A 284 18.51 31.22 3.36
C LEU A 284 17.82 32.56 3.11
N LYS A 285 18.11 33.56 3.93
CA LYS A 285 17.61 34.93 3.74
C LYS A 285 18.08 35.52 2.41
N SER A 286 19.35 35.32 2.04
CA SER A 286 19.89 35.74 0.74
C SER A 286 19.21 35.04 -0.46
N GLN A 287 18.66 33.84 -0.25
CA GLN A 287 17.90 33.09 -1.25
C GLN A 287 16.41 33.47 -1.29
N GLY A 288 15.96 34.45 -0.48
CA GLY A 288 14.58 34.93 -0.46
C GLY A 288 13.62 34.10 0.41
N VAL A 289 14.15 33.28 1.31
CA VAL A 289 13.34 32.50 2.26
C VAL A 289 12.75 33.42 3.33
N ILE A 290 11.46 33.29 3.61
CA ILE A 290 10.70 34.14 4.53
C ILE A 290 10.67 33.54 5.93
N ASN A 291 10.22 32.28 6.05
CA ASN A 291 10.27 31.53 7.30
C ASN A 291 11.05 30.22 7.08
N ALA A 292 11.86 29.82 8.06
CA ALA A 292 12.60 28.57 8.03
C ALA A 292 12.95 28.04 9.41
N ILE A 293 12.92 26.73 9.61
CA ILE A 293 13.37 26.05 10.84
C ILE A 293 14.56 25.13 10.55
N ASN A 294 15.41 24.92 11.54
CA ASN A 294 16.52 23.96 11.46
C ASN A 294 16.04 22.55 11.86
N LEU A 295 16.42 21.54 11.08
CA LEU A 295 16.15 20.12 11.30
C LEU A 295 17.40 19.40 11.84
N ASP A 296 17.39 18.07 11.88
CA ASP A 296 18.51 17.29 12.45
C ASP A 296 19.80 17.41 11.61
N GLY A 297 20.94 17.48 12.29
CA GLY A 297 22.24 17.86 11.73
C GLY A 297 23.36 16.83 11.98
N GLY A 298 24.62 17.25 11.76
CA GLY A 298 25.79 16.38 11.94
C GLY A 298 25.75 15.15 11.02
N GLY A 299 26.07 13.97 11.55
CA GLY A 299 26.05 12.72 10.78
C GLY A 299 24.67 12.25 10.31
N SER A 300 23.58 12.83 10.83
CA SER A 300 22.23 12.55 10.33
C SER A 300 21.96 13.20 8.97
N VAL A 301 22.72 14.23 8.61
CA VAL A 301 22.55 15.00 7.37
C VAL A 301 22.67 14.11 6.16
N THR A 302 21.56 13.98 5.43
CA THR A 302 21.47 13.11 4.27
C THR A 302 20.59 13.77 3.21
N TYR A 303 21.05 13.76 1.96
CA TYR A 303 20.27 14.17 0.80
C TYR A 303 20.18 13.00 -0.19
N VAL A 304 18.98 12.70 -0.64
CA VAL A 304 18.67 11.61 -1.57
C VAL A 304 17.94 12.20 -2.77
N ALA A 305 18.35 11.80 -3.97
CA ALA A 305 17.68 12.14 -5.21
C ALA A 305 17.31 10.84 -5.94
N ASN A 306 16.04 10.67 -6.31
CA ASN A 306 15.52 9.47 -6.98
C ASN A 306 15.91 8.15 -6.29
N GLY A 307 15.86 8.14 -4.95
CA GLY A 307 16.19 6.97 -4.14
C GLY A 307 17.69 6.61 -4.07
N THR A 308 18.60 7.47 -4.55
CA THR A 308 20.05 7.30 -4.39
C THR A 308 20.65 8.40 -3.53
N LEU A 309 21.65 8.06 -2.71
CA LEU A 309 22.40 9.02 -1.90
C LEU A 309 23.09 10.04 -2.83
N ALA A 310 22.87 11.32 -2.56
CA ALA A 310 23.37 12.45 -3.35
C ALA A 310 24.08 13.51 -2.47
N SER A 311 24.42 13.16 -1.23
CA SER A 311 25.24 13.96 -0.31
C SER A 311 26.50 13.21 0.12
N TYR A 312 27.34 13.86 0.94
CA TYR A 312 28.52 13.27 1.55
C TYR A 312 28.35 13.16 3.07
N PRO A 313 27.82 12.02 3.58
CA PRO A 313 27.72 11.76 5.01
C PRO A 313 29.07 11.86 5.73
N THR A 314 29.02 12.01 7.05
CA THR A 314 30.22 12.21 7.88
C THR A 314 30.52 11.10 8.85
N ASP A 315 29.55 10.24 9.17
CA ASP A 315 29.80 9.10 10.03
C ASP A 315 30.70 8.06 9.35
N GLU A 316 31.52 7.39 10.13
CA GLU A 316 32.42 6.33 9.66
C GLU A 316 31.69 5.00 9.45
N CYS A 317 32.16 4.23 8.46
CA CYS A 317 31.70 2.86 8.25
C CYS A 317 32.51 1.88 9.13
N PRO A 318 31.88 0.95 9.87
CA PRO A 318 32.53 0.02 10.80
C PRO A 318 33.64 -0.84 10.19
N ALA A 319 33.47 -1.24 8.93
CA ALA A 319 34.43 -2.08 8.24
C ALA A 319 35.69 -1.31 7.77
N HIS A 320 35.58 0.01 7.59
CA HIS A 320 36.60 0.85 6.96
C HIS A 320 36.46 2.32 7.40
N SER A 321 37.31 2.78 8.33
CA SER A 321 37.29 4.18 8.82
C SER A 321 37.60 5.25 7.76
N ILE A 322 38.05 4.84 6.56
CA ILE A 322 38.26 5.74 5.42
C ILE A 322 36.96 6.09 4.68
N TRP A 323 35.95 5.22 4.75
CA TRP A 323 34.67 5.43 4.06
C TRP A 323 33.66 6.06 5.01
N ARG A 324 32.75 6.84 4.43
CA ARG A 324 31.67 7.51 5.16
C ARG A 324 30.33 6.88 4.80
N CYS A 325 29.50 6.67 5.81
CA CYS A 325 28.23 5.97 5.69
C CYS A 325 27.08 6.88 6.13
N PRO A 326 25.92 6.85 5.45
CA PRO A 326 24.72 7.53 5.90
C PRO A 326 24.25 6.94 7.24
N ARG A 327 23.69 7.79 8.10
CA ARG A 327 23.11 7.36 9.38
C ARG A 327 21.70 6.82 9.16
N ALA A 328 21.34 5.78 9.91
CA ALA A 328 19.94 5.41 10.08
C ALA A 328 19.24 6.45 10.97
N VAL A 329 18.29 7.18 10.41
CA VAL A 329 17.58 8.29 11.06
C VAL A 329 16.14 7.91 11.40
N SER A 330 15.44 8.83 12.04
CA SER A 330 14.03 8.70 12.39
C SER A 330 13.14 9.15 11.22
N THR A 331 12.55 10.34 11.29
CA THR A 331 11.64 10.83 10.26
C THR A 331 12.38 11.33 9.02
N VAL A 332 11.71 11.29 7.88
CA VAL A 332 12.24 11.73 6.57
C VAL A 332 11.28 12.74 5.96
N LEU A 333 11.80 13.81 5.41
CA LEU A 333 11.01 14.75 4.61
C LEU A 333 11.14 14.35 3.13
N CYS A 334 10.05 13.91 2.55
CA CYS A 334 9.96 13.36 1.20
C CYS A 334 9.23 14.32 0.27
N VAL A 335 9.81 14.56 -0.91
CA VAL A 335 9.15 15.22 -2.04
C VAL A 335 8.88 14.18 -3.11
N HIS A 336 7.63 14.00 -3.50
CA HIS A 336 7.18 12.99 -4.45
C HIS A 336 6.20 13.58 -5.47
N GLU A 337 5.95 12.84 -6.56
CA GLU A 337 4.84 13.17 -7.48
C GLU A 337 3.50 13.14 -6.74
N PRO A 338 2.49 13.94 -7.14
CA PRO A 338 1.18 13.94 -6.48
C PRO A 338 0.60 12.52 -6.40
N LEU A 339 0.23 12.10 -5.18
CA LEU A 339 -0.23 10.74 -4.92
C LEU A 339 -1.74 10.62 -5.17
N CYS A 340 -2.14 9.51 -5.79
CA CYS A 340 -3.54 9.13 -5.89
C CYS A 340 -4.04 8.51 -4.59
N HIS A 341 -5.35 8.58 -4.37
CA HIS A 341 -6.03 7.86 -3.32
C HIS A 341 -7.03 6.87 -3.95
N PRO A 342 -6.96 5.56 -3.63
CA PRO A 342 -5.82 4.87 -3.02
C PRO A 342 -4.60 4.92 -3.95
N HIS A 343 -3.39 4.71 -3.41
CA HIS A 343 -2.13 4.86 -4.17
C HIS A 343 -2.07 4.02 -5.46
N ASN A 344 -2.76 2.88 -5.50
CA ASN A 344 -2.79 1.96 -6.63
C ASN A 344 -4.05 2.10 -7.51
N CYS A 345 -4.89 3.13 -7.31
CA CYS A 345 -6.14 3.30 -8.05
C CYS A 345 -7.00 2.02 -8.02
N SER A 346 -7.11 1.41 -6.83
CA SER A 346 -7.79 0.15 -6.57
C SER A 346 -7.26 -1.06 -7.35
N GLY A 347 -6.08 -0.95 -7.97
CA GLY A 347 -5.53 -1.96 -8.88
C GLY A 347 -6.06 -1.87 -10.31
N HIS A 348 -6.90 -0.87 -10.60
CA HIS A 348 -7.66 -0.76 -11.85
C HIS A 348 -7.45 0.58 -12.56
N GLY A 349 -6.30 1.22 -12.34
CA GLY A 349 -5.94 2.44 -13.03
C GLY A 349 -4.47 2.80 -12.88
N VAL A 350 -4.06 3.83 -13.60
CA VAL A 350 -2.73 4.44 -13.49
C VAL A 350 -2.85 5.78 -12.80
N CYS A 351 -2.00 6.03 -11.81
CA CYS A 351 -1.95 7.33 -11.14
C CYS A 351 -1.21 8.35 -12.02
N VAL A 352 -1.88 9.42 -12.42
CA VAL A 352 -1.31 10.50 -13.23
C VAL A 352 -1.60 11.83 -12.56
N GLN A 353 -0.54 12.51 -12.10
CA GLN A 353 -0.65 13.81 -11.40
C GLN A 353 -1.64 13.79 -10.22
N GLY A 354 -1.73 12.67 -9.50
CA GLY A 354 -2.61 12.49 -8.35
C GLY A 354 -4.07 12.15 -8.68
N ASP A 355 -4.40 12.00 -9.97
CA ASP A 355 -5.71 11.53 -10.43
C ASP A 355 -5.59 10.11 -11.01
N CYS A 356 -6.54 9.25 -10.67
CA CYS A 356 -6.59 7.90 -11.19
C CYS A 356 -7.18 7.87 -12.60
N GLN A 357 -6.36 7.50 -13.60
CA GLN A 357 -6.83 7.18 -14.93
C GLN A 357 -7.20 5.70 -15.00
N CYS A 358 -8.50 5.41 -14.98
CA CYS A 358 -9.01 4.04 -14.90
C CYS A 358 -8.73 3.23 -16.17
N HIS A 359 -8.42 1.95 -15.96
CA HIS A 359 -8.39 0.95 -17.02
C HIS A 359 -9.81 0.73 -17.57
N PRO A 360 -9.94 0.21 -18.81
CA PRO A 360 -11.25 -0.10 -19.39
C PRO A 360 -12.09 -0.98 -18.45
N GLY A 361 -13.38 -0.67 -18.34
CA GLY A 361 -14.30 -1.39 -17.45
C GLY A 361 -14.29 -0.89 -16.00
N TRP A 362 -13.54 0.15 -15.66
CA TRP A 362 -13.51 0.72 -14.31
C TRP A 362 -13.77 2.23 -14.33
N GLN A 363 -14.42 2.74 -13.27
CA GLN A 363 -14.73 4.15 -13.12
C GLN A 363 -14.69 4.61 -11.65
N GLY A 364 -14.92 5.91 -11.48
CA GLY A 364 -14.87 6.59 -10.20
C GLY A 364 -13.49 7.19 -9.93
N PRO A 365 -13.38 8.08 -8.93
CA PRO A 365 -12.13 8.77 -8.62
C PRO A 365 -11.00 7.82 -8.19
N GLU A 366 -11.35 6.63 -7.73
CA GLU A 366 -10.45 5.61 -7.21
C GLU A 366 -10.33 4.38 -8.14
N CYS A 367 -11.06 4.37 -9.26
CA CYS A 367 -11.24 3.20 -10.13
C CYS A 367 -11.75 1.94 -9.41
N ALA A 368 -12.53 2.11 -8.33
CA ALA A 368 -13.08 1.01 -7.55
C ALA A 368 -14.38 0.44 -8.13
N ASN A 369 -15.03 1.14 -9.06
CA ASN A 369 -16.35 0.75 -9.56
C ASN A 369 -16.22 0.10 -10.93
N LEU A 370 -16.62 -1.18 -11.02
CA LEU A 370 -16.72 -1.89 -12.28
C LEU A 370 -17.86 -1.27 -13.13
N VAL A 371 -17.57 -1.00 -14.40
CA VAL A 371 -18.52 -0.54 -15.42
C VAL A 371 -18.73 -1.64 -16.43
N CYS A 372 -19.94 -2.19 -16.41
CA CYS A 372 -20.37 -3.17 -17.37
C CYS A 372 -20.55 -2.50 -18.74
N GLN A 373 -20.00 -3.11 -19.78
CA GLN A 373 -20.31 -2.74 -21.16
C GLN A 373 -20.91 -3.98 -21.85
N PRO A 374 -22.24 -4.01 -22.10
CA PRO A 374 -23.26 -2.98 -21.85
C PRO A 374 -23.61 -2.78 -20.36
N SER A 375 -24.27 -1.67 -20.03
CA SER A 375 -24.51 -1.20 -18.65
C SER A 375 -25.30 -2.17 -17.76
N GLU A 376 -25.93 -3.19 -18.34
CA GLU A 376 -26.69 -4.22 -17.63
C GLU A 376 -26.48 -5.58 -18.32
N CYS A 377 -26.17 -6.60 -17.52
CA CYS A 377 -26.06 -8.00 -17.96
C CYS A 377 -27.39 -8.75 -17.98
N GLY A 378 -28.51 -8.02 -18.11
CA GLY A 378 -29.86 -8.59 -18.00
C GLY A 378 -30.10 -9.29 -16.65
N ASP A 379 -31.18 -10.06 -16.56
CA ASP A 379 -31.54 -10.84 -15.36
C ASP A 379 -30.81 -12.19 -15.28
N HIS A 380 -30.00 -12.52 -16.29
CA HIS A 380 -29.36 -13.83 -16.47
C HIS A 380 -27.85 -13.73 -16.64
N GLY A 381 -27.24 -12.71 -16.04
CA GLY A 381 -25.81 -12.53 -16.10
C GLY A 381 -25.25 -11.67 -14.98
N VAL A 382 -24.00 -11.94 -14.64
CA VAL A 382 -23.23 -11.16 -13.67
C VAL A 382 -22.15 -10.41 -14.41
N CYS A 383 -21.96 -9.15 -14.03
CA CYS A 383 -20.93 -8.31 -14.61
C CYS A 383 -19.54 -8.69 -14.09
N THR A 384 -18.61 -8.89 -15.01
CA THR A 384 -17.22 -9.25 -14.73
C THR A 384 -16.27 -8.29 -15.45
N GLU A 385 -14.96 -8.39 -15.16
CA GLU A 385 -13.92 -7.60 -15.83
C GLU A 385 -13.90 -7.79 -17.36
N ASN A 386 -14.40 -8.92 -17.87
CA ASN A 386 -14.44 -9.26 -19.29
C ASN A 386 -15.82 -9.02 -19.94
N GLY A 387 -16.73 -8.32 -19.26
CA GLY A 387 -18.12 -8.14 -19.68
C GLY A 387 -19.08 -9.07 -18.93
N CYS A 388 -20.24 -9.32 -19.53
CA CYS A 388 -21.28 -10.12 -18.88
C CYS A 388 -20.99 -11.62 -18.94
N ALA A 389 -20.91 -12.25 -17.77
CA ALA A 389 -20.90 -13.70 -17.65
C ALA A 389 -22.35 -14.18 -17.54
N CYS A 390 -22.82 -14.88 -18.58
CA CYS A 390 -24.21 -15.34 -18.66
C CYS A 390 -24.42 -16.67 -17.96
N ASP A 391 -25.55 -16.78 -17.27
CA ASP A 391 -26.03 -18.01 -16.65
C ASP A 391 -26.27 -19.11 -17.70
N ALA A 392 -26.27 -20.37 -17.25
CA ALA A 392 -26.59 -21.50 -18.10
C ALA A 392 -27.95 -21.32 -18.82
N GLY A 393 -27.95 -21.58 -20.12
CA GLY A 393 -29.13 -21.37 -20.97
C GLY A 393 -29.23 -20.00 -21.62
N TRP A 394 -28.30 -19.07 -21.31
CA TRP A 394 -28.29 -17.71 -21.81
C TRP A 394 -26.94 -17.32 -22.43
N THR A 395 -26.99 -16.38 -23.38
CA THR A 395 -25.85 -15.85 -24.13
C THR A 395 -26.12 -14.43 -24.62
N GLY A 396 -25.19 -13.90 -25.42
CA GLY A 396 -25.20 -12.51 -25.89
C GLY A 396 -24.40 -11.59 -24.98
N SER A 397 -24.10 -10.39 -25.49
CA SER A 397 -23.30 -9.40 -24.75
C SER A 397 -23.97 -8.88 -23.47
N ASP A 398 -25.29 -9.00 -23.38
CA ASP A 398 -26.13 -8.54 -22.26
C ASP A 398 -26.92 -9.68 -21.59
N CYS A 399 -26.61 -10.95 -21.91
CA CYS A 399 -27.26 -12.15 -21.40
C CYS A 399 -28.80 -12.17 -21.52
N ARG A 400 -29.37 -11.47 -22.50
CA ARG A 400 -30.83 -11.49 -22.76
C ARG A 400 -31.26 -12.50 -23.81
N GLN A 401 -30.32 -13.24 -24.40
CA GLN A 401 -30.57 -14.15 -25.50
C GLN A 401 -30.53 -15.58 -24.99
N ALA A 402 -31.57 -16.38 -25.26
CA ALA A 402 -31.55 -17.80 -24.92
C ALA A 402 -30.54 -18.56 -25.80
N CYS A 403 -30.03 -19.70 -25.32
CA CYS A 403 -29.09 -20.52 -26.09
C CYS A 403 -29.65 -20.88 -27.47
N PRO A 404 -28.84 -20.74 -28.54
CA PRO A 404 -29.16 -21.31 -29.83
C PRO A 404 -29.35 -22.83 -29.75
N LEU A 405 -30.20 -23.38 -30.61
CA LEU A 405 -30.43 -24.82 -30.68
C LEU A 405 -29.12 -25.60 -30.86
N GLY A 406 -28.92 -26.63 -30.05
CA GLY A 406 -27.73 -27.47 -30.07
C GLY A 406 -26.58 -26.98 -29.18
N LEU A 407 -26.74 -25.87 -28.47
CA LEU A 407 -25.80 -25.40 -27.44
C LEU A 407 -26.45 -25.38 -26.05
N TYR A 408 -25.64 -25.53 -25.00
CA TYR A 408 -26.09 -25.51 -23.62
C TYR A 408 -24.98 -25.06 -22.63
N GLY A 409 -25.35 -24.89 -21.37
CA GLY A 409 -24.45 -24.53 -20.26
C GLY A 409 -24.16 -23.03 -20.19
N ASP A 410 -23.26 -22.63 -19.28
CA ASP A 410 -22.91 -21.23 -19.04
C ASP A 410 -22.39 -20.55 -20.32
N GLY A 411 -23.01 -19.42 -20.67
CA GLY A 411 -22.71 -18.70 -21.92
C GLY A 411 -22.97 -19.49 -23.21
N CYS A 412 -23.66 -20.65 -23.14
CA CYS A 412 -23.89 -21.58 -24.25
C CYS A 412 -22.59 -22.11 -24.89
N ASN A 413 -21.54 -22.28 -24.10
CA ASN A 413 -20.22 -22.72 -24.58
C ASN A 413 -20.08 -24.23 -24.80
N GLN A 414 -21.12 -25.02 -24.51
CA GLN A 414 -21.11 -26.48 -24.69
C GLN A 414 -22.01 -26.89 -25.86
N THR A 415 -21.61 -27.90 -26.63
CA THR A 415 -22.38 -28.44 -27.75
C THR A 415 -23.11 -29.72 -27.35
N CYS A 416 -24.41 -29.77 -27.58
CA CYS A 416 -25.21 -30.97 -27.31
C CYS A 416 -24.77 -32.12 -28.24
N ARG A 417 -24.62 -33.33 -27.70
CA ARG A 417 -24.15 -34.51 -28.45
C ARG A 417 -25.24 -35.56 -28.61
N CYS A 418 -26.45 -35.12 -28.98
CA CYS A 418 -27.58 -36.01 -29.20
C CYS A 418 -27.29 -36.96 -30.38
N ALA A 419 -27.29 -38.26 -30.11
CA ALA A 419 -27.15 -39.33 -31.09
C ALA A 419 -28.51 -39.67 -31.72
N ASN A 420 -28.47 -40.48 -32.78
CA ASN A 420 -29.65 -41.08 -33.42
C ASN A 420 -30.76 -40.11 -33.86
N GLY A 421 -30.42 -38.84 -34.13
CA GLY A 421 -31.39 -37.81 -34.53
C GLY A 421 -32.13 -37.15 -33.37
N GLY A 422 -31.63 -37.29 -32.14
CA GLY A 422 -32.14 -36.58 -30.97
C GLY A 422 -32.00 -35.06 -31.08
N THR A 423 -32.94 -34.34 -30.49
CA THR A 423 -32.96 -32.86 -30.49
C THR A 423 -32.61 -32.35 -29.11
N CYS A 424 -31.69 -31.39 -29.01
CA CYS A 424 -31.36 -30.77 -27.73
C CYS A 424 -32.52 -29.90 -27.25
N VAL A 425 -33.04 -30.20 -26.06
CA VAL A 425 -34.23 -29.52 -25.50
C VAL A 425 -33.97 -28.81 -24.19
N ASP A 426 -32.87 -29.14 -23.51
CA ASP A 426 -32.46 -28.48 -22.27
C ASP A 426 -31.21 -27.61 -22.51
N PRO A 427 -31.36 -26.28 -22.57
CA PRO A 427 -30.24 -25.36 -22.78
C PRO A 427 -29.38 -25.15 -21.50
N VAL A 428 -29.80 -25.66 -20.35
CA VAL A 428 -29.05 -25.60 -19.10
C VAL A 428 -28.14 -26.81 -18.97
N HIS A 429 -28.69 -28.03 -19.11
CA HIS A 429 -27.95 -29.28 -18.87
C HIS A 429 -27.59 -30.07 -20.14
N GLY A 430 -28.07 -29.66 -21.31
CA GLY A 430 -27.74 -30.32 -22.58
C GLY A 430 -28.49 -31.64 -22.84
N SER A 431 -29.59 -31.87 -22.12
CA SER A 431 -30.41 -33.08 -22.26
C SER A 431 -31.10 -33.14 -23.62
N CYS A 432 -31.12 -34.35 -24.19
CA CYS A 432 -31.68 -34.64 -25.49
C CYS A 432 -33.09 -35.22 -25.40
N SER A 433 -33.98 -34.74 -26.27
CA SER A 433 -35.23 -35.42 -26.58
C SER A 433 -34.97 -36.50 -27.62
N CYS A 434 -35.19 -37.76 -27.23
CA CYS A 434 -34.83 -38.92 -28.04
C CYS A 434 -35.96 -39.35 -28.97
N PRO A 435 -35.66 -39.64 -30.25
CA PRO A 435 -36.65 -40.14 -31.18
C PRO A 435 -37.12 -41.53 -30.77
N ALA A 436 -38.23 -41.96 -31.35
CA ALA A 436 -38.82 -43.25 -31.01
C ALA A 436 -37.82 -44.40 -31.24
N GLY A 437 -37.67 -45.27 -30.24
CA GLY A 437 -36.71 -46.38 -30.27
C GLY A 437 -35.42 -46.13 -29.51
N PHE A 438 -35.17 -44.90 -29.03
CA PHE A 438 -33.95 -44.54 -28.30
C PHE A 438 -34.24 -43.82 -26.97
N HIS A 439 -33.34 -43.96 -26.00
CA HIS A 439 -33.35 -43.27 -24.71
C HIS A 439 -31.92 -42.97 -24.22
N GLY A 440 -31.83 -42.39 -23.02
CA GLY A 440 -30.58 -41.95 -22.40
C GLY A 440 -30.34 -40.46 -22.64
N ASP A 441 -29.47 -39.83 -21.86
CA ASP A 441 -29.23 -38.39 -21.91
C ASP A 441 -28.72 -37.90 -23.28
N LEU A 442 -28.08 -38.81 -24.04
CA LEU A 442 -27.55 -38.57 -25.37
C LEU A 442 -28.30 -39.35 -26.47
N CYS A 443 -29.38 -40.07 -26.17
CA CYS A 443 -30.11 -40.90 -27.13
C CYS A 443 -29.25 -41.98 -27.81
N ASP A 444 -28.19 -42.44 -27.15
CA ASP A 444 -27.25 -43.44 -27.64
C ASP A 444 -27.66 -44.88 -27.31
N GLN A 445 -28.73 -45.04 -26.52
CA GLN A 445 -29.24 -46.34 -26.09
C GLN A 445 -30.56 -46.66 -26.79
N GLU A 446 -30.71 -47.88 -27.29
CA GLU A 446 -31.99 -48.39 -27.80
C GLU A 446 -32.96 -48.67 -26.64
N CYS A 447 -34.27 -48.64 -26.89
CA CYS A 447 -35.25 -48.89 -25.83
C CYS A 447 -35.00 -50.22 -25.11
N PRO A 448 -35.07 -50.22 -23.77
CA PRO A 448 -34.97 -51.46 -23.01
C PRO A 448 -36.16 -52.36 -23.33
N LEU A 449 -35.93 -53.67 -23.24
CA LEU A 449 -36.96 -54.68 -23.52
C LEU A 449 -38.26 -54.38 -22.75
N GLY A 450 -39.37 -54.34 -23.48
CA GLY A 450 -40.69 -54.04 -22.94
C GLY A 450 -41.11 -52.56 -23.04
N PHE A 451 -40.25 -51.69 -23.57
CA PHE A 451 -40.54 -50.27 -23.79
C PHE A 451 -40.35 -49.85 -25.25
N PHE A 452 -41.10 -48.84 -25.70
CA PHE A 452 -41.04 -48.31 -27.05
C PHE A 452 -41.47 -46.83 -27.10
N GLY A 453 -41.36 -46.22 -28.28
CA GLY A 453 -41.83 -44.86 -28.55
C GLY A 453 -40.83 -43.77 -28.14
N LEU A 454 -41.26 -42.50 -28.17
CA LEU A 454 -40.41 -41.34 -27.88
C LEU A 454 -39.78 -41.44 -26.47
N SER A 455 -38.47 -41.31 -26.36
CA SER A 455 -37.70 -41.52 -25.13
C SER A 455 -38.03 -42.82 -24.38
N CYS A 456 -38.56 -43.84 -25.08
CA CYS A 456 -38.97 -45.13 -24.54
C CYS A 456 -39.98 -45.05 -23.38
N LEU A 457 -40.86 -44.03 -23.38
CA LEU A 457 -41.83 -43.81 -22.30
C LEU A 457 -43.05 -44.73 -22.35
N GLN A 458 -43.25 -45.48 -23.45
CA GLN A 458 -44.42 -46.35 -23.64
C GLN A 458 -44.06 -47.82 -23.38
N ARG A 459 -45.01 -48.61 -22.87
CA ARG A 459 -44.82 -50.05 -22.56
C ARG A 459 -45.43 -50.94 -23.63
N CYS A 460 -44.71 -51.98 -24.05
CA CYS A 460 -45.20 -52.98 -24.99
C CYS A 460 -46.48 -53.68 -24.47
N GLN A 461 -47.48 -53.85 -25.33
CA GLN A 461 -48.76 -54.51 -25.00
C GLN A 461 -48.95 -55.85 -25.75
N CYS A 462 -47.88 -56.65 -25.84
CA CYS A 462 -47.90 -57.91 -26.57
C CYS A 462 -48.31 -59.08 -25.64
N ALA A 463 -49.20 -59.95 -26.10
CA ALA A 463 -49.87 -60.95 -25.27
C ALA A 463 -48.95 -62.07 -24.73
N GLU A 464 -47.82 -62.39 -25.40
CA GLU A 464 -46.98 -63.55 -25.02
C GLU A 464 -45.46 -63.34 -25.07
N LYS A 465 -44.97 -62.29 -25.72
CA LYS A 465 -43.54 -61.93 -25.76
C LYS A 465 -43.46 -60.53 -25.17
N CYS A 466 -42.85 -60.35 -24.00
CA CYS A 466 -42.67 -59.04 -23.33
C CYS A 466 -41.70 -58.12 -24.15
N SER A 467 -41.64 -58.25 -25.49
CA SER A 467 -40.77 -57.58 -26.44
C SER A 467 -41.57 -57.11 -27.66
N CYS A 468 -41.36 -55.87 -28.09
CA CYS A 468 -41.98 -55.25 -29.24
C CYS A 468 -40.95 -54.38 -29.97
N ASP A 469 -41.25 -53.95 -31.19
CA ASP A 469 -40.39 -53.03 -31.96
C ASP A 469 -40.13 -51.74 -31.15
N PRO A 470 -38.87 -51.34 -30.90
CA PRO A 470 -38.52 -50.17 -30.09
C PRO A 470 -39.12 -48.85 -30.60
N GLY A 471 -39.24 -48.69 -31.92
CA GLY A 471 -39.76 -47.45 -32.53
C GLY A 471 -41.28 -47.39 -32.56
N THR A 472 -41.94 -48.49 -32.93
CA THR A 472 -43.37 -48.51 -33.29
C THR A 472 -44.25 -49.22 -32.27
N GLY A 473 -43.67 -50.03 -31.37
CA GLY A 473 -44.43 -50.87 -30.43
C GLY A 473 -45.08 -52.10 -31.07
N SER A 474 -44.77 -52.40 -32.33
CA SER A 474 -45.36 -53.52 -33.06
C SER A 474 -44.89 -54.86 -32.52
N CYS A 475 -45.83 -55.77 -32.25
CA CYS A 475 -45.55 -57.13 -31.78
C CYS A 475 -45.13 -58.10 -32.90
N ASN A 476 -45.11 -57.64 -34.16
CA ASN A 476 -44.83 -58.47 -35.33
C ASN A 476 -43.38 -58.32 -35.84
N ALA A 477 -42.47 -57.79 -35.02
CA ALA A 477 -41.07 -57.63 -35.38
C ALA A 477 -40.32 -58.98 -35.35
N THR A 478 -39.78 -59.41 -36.49
CA THR A 478 -38.79 -60.48 -36.56
C THR A 478 -37.47 -59.94 -36.02
N PHE A 479 -37.15 -60.20 -34.76
CA PHE A 479 -35.81 -59.94 -34.22
C PHE A 479 -34.77 -60.67 -35.07
N ARG A 480 -33.78 -59.94 -35.61
CA ARG A 480 -32.59 -60.56 -36.19
C ARG A 480 -31.80 -61.18 -35.05
N ASP A 481 -31.74 -62.51 -35.03
CA ASP A 481 -30.89 -63.30 -34.14
C ASP A 481 -29.42 -62.88 -34.31
N ASP A 482 -28.87 -62.09 -33.39
CA ASP A 482 -27.41 -61.94 -33.25
C ASP A 482 -26.92 -61.69 -31.82
N GLN A 483 -27.73 -61.95 -30.78
CA GLN A 483 -27.22 -62.09 -29.40
C GLN A 483 -27.94 -63.21 -28.62
N ASN A 484 -27.52 -64.45 -28.89
CA ASN A 484 -27.94 -65.63 -28.16
C ASN A 484 -27.13 -65.85 -26.86
N SER A 485 -27.00 -64.84 -26.01
CA SER A 485 -26.25 -64.96 -24.74
C SER A 485 -26.77 -64.10 -23.58
N THR A 486 -28.08 -63.84 -23.52
CA THR A 486 -28.77 -63.44 -22.26
C THR A 486 -30.09 -64.16 -22.04
N MET A 487 -30.32 -65.28 -22.73
CA MET A 487 -31.54 -66.09 -22.60
C MET A 487 -31.50 -67.08 -21.42
N HIS A 488 -30.91 -66.70 -20.28
CA HIS A 488 -30.93 -67.53 -19.06
C HIS A 488 -31.24 -66.82 -17.73
N ARG A 489 -31.59 -65.52 -17.72
CA ARG A 489 -32.18 -64.89 -16.52
C ARG A 489 -33.34 -63.97 -16.90
N GLY A 490 -34.53 -64.55 -16.99
CA GLY A 490 -35.72 -63.76 -17.33
C GLY A 490 -37.05 -64.51 -17.37
N ARG A 491 -37.21 -65.64 -16.68
CA ARG A 491 -38.56 -66.07 -16.28
C ARG A 491 -38.96 -65.23 -15.06
N LEU A 492 -39.43 -64.02 -15.29
CA LEU A 492 -40.16 -63.19 -14.32
C LEU A 492 -40.82 -61.99 -15.06
N CYS A 493 -41.75 -62.29 -15.97
CA CYS A 493 -42.91 -61.41 -16.16
C CYS A 493 -43.87 -61.75 -14.98
N VAL A 494 -43.55 -61.27 -13.76
CA VAL A 494 -44.48 -61.23 -12.61
C VAL A 494 -44.21 -59.96 -11.78
N CYS A 495 -45.12 -58.99 -11.91
CA CYS A 495 -45.70 -58.20 -10.83
C CYS A 495 -44.76 -57.60 -9.76
N PHE A 496 -44.25 -56.39 -9.99
CA PHE A 496 -43.88 -55.43 -8.91
C PHE A 496 -45.00 -54.41 -8.64
N ALA A 497 -46.26 -54.82 -8.82
CA ALA A 497 -47.44 -54.04 -8.44
C ALA A 497 -48.25 -54.67 -7.28
N TYR A 498 -47.91 -55.87 -6.80
CA TYR A 498 -48.68 -56.57 -5.77
C TYR A 498 -47.92 -56.93 -4.48
N LEU A 499 -46.62 -56.62 -4.36
CA LEU A 499 -45.84 -56.88 -3.14
C LEU A 499 -45.57 -55.62 -2.27
N CYS A 500 -46.19 -54.48 -2.59
CA CYS A 500 -46.17 -53.28 -1.72
C CYS A 500 -47.52 -52.98 -1.04
N LEU A 501 -48.57 -53.77 -1.26
CA LEU A 501 -49.92 -53.50 -0.74
C LEU A 501 -50.33 -54.35 0.48
N LEU A 502 -49.43 -55.13 1.09
CA LEU A 502 -49.73 -55.90 2.31
C LEU A 502 -48.84 -55.57 3.51
N LEU A 503 -48.03 -54.52 3.46
CA LEU A 503 -47.35 -53.96 4.63
C LEU A 503 -47.48 -52.43 4.64
N TRP A 504 -48.72 -51.96 4.67
CA TRP A 504 -49.04 -50.60 5.09
C TRP A 504 -50.00 -50.66 6.28
N GLN A 505 -49.46 -50.50 7.48
CA GLN A 505 -50.12 -49.75 8.54
C GLN A 505 -49.10 -48.88 9.29
N PRO A 506 -49.56 -47.76 9.88
CA PRO A 506 -48.85 -46.49 9.81
C PRO A 506 -48.31 -46.06 11.18
N SER A 507 -47.15 -45.41 11.19
CA SER A 507 -46.78 -44.52 12.30
C SER A 507 -45.63 -43.58 11.89
N THR A 508 -46.00 -42.31 11.74
CA THR A 508 -45.30 -41.12 12.24
C THR A 508 -43.82 -41.29 12.61
N SER A 509 -42.93 -40.58 11.91
CA SER A 509 -42.12 -39.47 12.47
C SER A 509 -40.95 -39.13 11.56
N SER A 510 -40.77 -37.82 11.37
CA SER A 510 -39.66 -37.11 10.79
C SER A 510 -38.28 -37.70 11.11
N CYS A 511 -37.36 -37.67 10.14
CA CYS A 511 -35.94 -37.45 10.39
C CYS A 511 -35.26 -36.95 9.11
N GLU A 512 -34.72 -35.73 9.20
CA GLU A 512 -33.67 -35.20 8.33
C GLU A 512 -32.45 -36.12 8.38
N MET A 513 -31.68 -36.20 7.30
CA MET A 513 -30.23 -36.25 7.48
C MET A 513 -29.46 -35.72 6.27
N SER A 514 -28.65 -34.74 6.60
CA SER A 514 -27.57 -34.08 5.91
C SER A 514 -26.38 -35.01 5.61
N THR A 515 -25.64 -34.64 4.55
CA THR A 515 -24.18 -34.80 4.32
C THR A 515 -23.50 -36.16 4.52
N PHE A 516 -22.82 -36.67 3.48
CA PHE A 516 -21.60 -37.51 3.49
C PHE A 516 -21.12 -37.48 2.00
N LEU A 517 -19.88 -37.21 1.54
CA LEU A 517 -18.54 -37.54 2.01
C LEU A 517 -17.44 -36.76 1.24
N ARG A 518 -16.38 -36.38 1.97
CA ARG A 518 -14.99 -36.51 1.50
C ARG A 518 -14.56 -37.96 1.65
N GLY A 519 -13.81 -38.47 0.68
CA GLY A 519 -13.03 -39.71 0.74
C GLY A 519 -12.01 -39.69 -0.37
#